data_AF-A0A970GK77-F1
#
_entry.id   AF-A0A970GK77-F1
#
_cell.length_a   1.000
_cell.length_b   1.000
_cell.length_c   1.000
_cell.angle_alpha   90.00
_cell.angle_beta   90.00
_cell.angle_gamma   90.00
#
_symmetry.space_group_name_H-M   'P 1'
#
loop_
_entity.id
_entity.type
_entity.pdbx_description
1 polymer ?
#
loop_
_entity_poly.entity_id
_entity_poly.type
_entity_poly.pdbx_seq_one_letter_code
_entity_poly.pdbx_strand_id
1 'polypeptide(L)'
;MDYRELLQELWHLVGYNGFVSTCLELKEGMLFYERDLLLAAYASGLETIIVSALYWACLDSVDALEETASCAERLLGDMPGRLLRRDSPIDVQALVESFLATNGWVLVERLPIYIGTFVHYGRGDYNLDDNPDHTLRQVQLALNRGKDDLARELFGALGATVLRGERIRPCWCKMAHPRLSIWLKGLDNMVNALKATTQLSFPFEDIDQERRRKHNNSIVIDLEAFRNLRRPGGFMVIGQDNLPPQDEVDKIMADYFFGEKCRLPWGALKGIRKHKRQLTPLLLAILENELLREREIQQQACGPVLLAIHLSGRLRLKAAVDPLITILTECTAPGVHLVQTIFALERMVDLASGRLVDLARERSSLLLDLALADILEHASPCERVYEALATIWNRNNPSQQQGFLIGALVNYGDPRALSLLEEARKGGDLELCRELNRAIAKLRTTNP
;
A
#
# COMPACT_ATOMS: atom_id res chain seq x y z
N MET A 1 23.62 28.58 2.90
CA MET A 1 22.49 29.15 2.14
C MET A 1 21.49 29.67 3.16
N ASP A 2 20.90 30.85 2.96
CA ASP A 2 19.87 31.40 3.86
C ASP A 2 18.49 30.90 3.43
N TYR A 3 17.81 30.15 4.31
CA TYR A 3 16.47 29.63 4.04
C TYR A 3 15.41 30.74 3.90
N ARG A 4 15.68 31.93 4.45
CA ARG A 4 14.79 33.10 4.33
C ARG A 4 14.79 33.68 2.91
N GLU A 5 15.94 33.68 2.24
CA GLU A 5 16.04 34.08 0.83
C GLU A 5 15.25 33.10 -0.05
N LEU A 6 15.36 31.79 0.22
CA LEU A 6 14.57 30.77 -0.49
C LEU A 6 13.07 30.94 -0.29
N LEU A 7 12.62 31.30 0.91
CA LEU A 7 11.20 31.60 1.16
C LEU A 7 10.73 32.86 0.43
N GLN A 8 11.58 33.88 0.30
CA GLN A 8 11.28 35.08 -0.47
C GLN A 8 11.18 34.76 -1.97
N GLU A 9 12.07 33.92 -2.48
CA GLU A 9 12.02 33.42 -3.86
C GLU A 9 10.75 32.61 -4.10
N LEU A 10 10.42 31.67 -3.20
CA LEU A 10 9.17 30.91 -3.25
C LEU A 10 7.95 31.83 -3.28
N TRP A 11 7.91 32.86 -2.42
CA TRP A 11 6.84 33.84 -2.40
C TRP A 11 6.68 34.55 -3.74
N HIS A 12 7.79 34.85 -4.44
CA HIS A 12 7.74 35.45 -5.77
C HIS A 12 7.19 34.47 -6.82
N LEU A 13 7.72 33.24 -6.84
CA LEU A 13 7.37 32.22 -7.84
C LEU A 13 5.90 31.81 -7.76
N VAL A 14 5.35 31.64 -6.55
CA VAL A 14 3.94 31.29 -6.37
C VAL A 14 2.96 32.46 -6.62
N GLY A 15 3.46 33.61 -7.09
CA GLY A 15 2.64 34.73 -7.55
C GLY A 15 2.52 34.78 -9.08
N TYR A 16 1.44 35.39 -9.59
CA TYR A 16 1.18 35.49 -11.03
C TYR A 16 2.40 35.89 -11.89
N ASN A 17 3.09 36.97 -11.52
CA ASN A 17 4.24 37.44 -12.30
C ASN A 17 5.42 36.44 -12.28
N GLY A 18 5.70 35.83 -11.12
CA GLY A 18 6.75 34.83 -10.99
C GLY A 18 6.44 33.58 -11.80
N PHE A 19 5.20 33.10 -11.75
CA PHE A 19 4.72 31.99 -12.58
C PHE A 19 4.91 32.24 -14.06
N VAL A 20 4.48 33.42 -14.56
CA VAL A 20 4.60 33.76 -15.98
C VAL A 20 6.07 33.87 -16.39
N SER A 21 6.91 34.57 -15.61
CA SER A 21 8.34 34.71 -15.90
C SER A 21 9.03 33.35 -15.96
N THR A 22 8.80 32.51 -14.96
CA THR A 22 9.44 31.19 -14.87
C THR A 22 8.99 30.28 -16.01
N CYS A 23 7.69 30.29 -16.35
CA CYS A 23 7.20 29.53 -17.50
C CYS A 23 7.80 30.00 -18.83
N LEU A 24 8.05 31.31 -19.00
CA LEU A 24 8.71 31.83 -20.19
C LEU A 24 10.18 31.40 -20.25
N GLU A 25 10.92 31.53 -19.15
CA GLU A 25 12.31 31.10 -19.03
C GLU A 25 12.47 29.59 -19.30
N LEU A 26 11.62 28.77 -18.69
CA LEU A 26 11.61 27.33 -18.93
C LEU A 26 11.31 27.00 -20.39
N LYS A 27 10.32 27.68 -20.99
CA LYS A 27 9.96 27.50 -22.41
C LYS A 27 11.13 27.83 -23.34
N GLU A 28 11.90 28.87 -23.05
CA GLU A 28 13.09 29.23 -23.84
C GLU A 28 14.18 28.15 -23.78
N GLY A 29 14.27 27.41 -22.67
CA GLY A 29 15.17 26.27 -22.51
C GLY A 29 14.72 24.97 -23.16
N MET A 30 13.49 24.89 -23.68
CA MET A 30 12.93 23.66 -24.26
C MET A 30 13.19 23.55 -25.77
N LEU A 31 13.68 22.39 -26.22
CA LEU A 31 13.87 22.10 -27.65
C LEU A 31 12.54 22.00 -28.41
N PHE A 32 11.48 21.56 -27.75
CA PHE A 32 10.11 21.54 -28.26
C PHE A 32 9.15 21.90 -27.13
N TYR A 33 8.10 22.65 -27.46
CA TYR A 33 7.10 23.06 -26.48
C TYR A 33 6.16 21.89 -26.16
N GLU A 34 6.14 21.49 -24.89
CA GLU A 34 5.16 20.55 -24.35
C GLU A 34 4.65 21.10 -23.02
N ARG A 35 3.36 21.45 -22.97
CA ARG A 35 2.75 22.14 -21.82
C ARG A 35 2.91 21.36 -20.52
N ASP A 36 2.65 20.05 -20.55
CA ASP A 36 2.64 19.25 -19.33
C ASP A 36 4.07 19.06 -18.78
N LEU A 37 5.07 18.99 -19.67
CA LEU A 37 6.49 18.98 -19.31
C LEU A 37 6.93 20.33 -18.73
N LEU A 38 6.49 21.45 -19.31
CA LEU A 38 6.74 22.79 -18.78
C LEU A 38 6.20 22.94 -17.34
N LEU A 39 4.94 22.55 -17.13
CA LEU A 39 4.27 22.65 -15.82
C LEU A 39 4.89 21.71 -14.79
N ALA A 40 5.34 20.52 -15.21
CA ALA A 40 6.07 19.61 -14.35
C ALA A 40 7.44 20.18 -13.94
N ALA A 41 8.16 20.81 -14.88
CA ALA A 41 9.43 21.48 -14.60
C ALA A 41 9.26 22.64 -13.60
N TYR A 42 8.22 23.46 -13.79
CA TYR A 42 7.86 24.52 -12.85
C TYR A 42 7.57 23.97 -11.44
N ALA A 43 6.76 22.91 -11.33
CA ALA A 43 6.45 22.28 -10.04
C ALA A 43 7.70 21.72 -9.36
N SER A 44 8.58 21.06 -10.12
CA SER A 44 9.86 20.54 -9.64
C SER A 44 10.78 21.64 -9.09
N GLY A 45 10.78 22.82 -9.72
CA GLY A 45 11.48 24.00 -9.22
C GLY A 45 10.96 24.44 -7.86
N LEU A 46 9.64 24.53 -7.69
CA LEU A 46 9.03 24.84 -6.39
C LEU A 46 9.37 23.79 -5.33
N GLU A 47 9.27 22.49 -5.65
CA GLU A 47 9.64 21.40 -4.74
C GLU A 47 11.10 21.55 -4.27
N THR A 48 12.01 21.85 -5.19
CA THR A 48 13.44 22.00 -4.89
C THR A 48 13.69 23.16 -3.91
N ILE A 49 13.04 24.30 -4.12
CA ILE A 49 13.17 25.48 -3.23
C ILE A 49 12.60 25.16 -1.84
N ILE A 50 11.42 24.54 -1.77
CA ILE A 50 10.77 24.15 -0.50
C ILE A 50 11.66 23.18 0.27
N VAL A 51 12.11 22.11 -0.37
CA VAL A 51 12.96 21.08 0.24
C VAL A 51 14.28 21.68 0.74
N SER A 52 14.89 22.56 -0.07
CA SER A 52 16.12 23.25 0.31
C SER A 52 15.91 24.16 1.52
N ALA A 53 14.82 24.94 1.54
CA ALA A 53 14.49 25.82 2.66
C ALA A 53 14.27 25.01 3.96
N LEU A 54 13.49 23.93 3.90
CA LEU A 54 13.25 23.04 5.03
C LEU A 54 14.56 22.41 5.54
N TYR A 55 15.42 21.93 4.65
CA TYR A 55 16.72 21.39 5.02
C TYR A 55 17.59 22.41 5.76
N TRP A 56 17.78 23.60 5.20
CA TRP A 56 18.65 24.63 5.80
C TRP A 56 18.10 25.16 7.13
N ALA A 57 16.78 25.27 7.26
CA ALA A 57 16.10 25.61 8.51
C ALA A 57 16.23 24.50 9.56
N CYS A 58 16.10 23.23 9.17
CA CYS A 58 16.29 22.07 10.03
C CYS A 58 17.69 22.01 10.68
N LEU A 59 18.71 22.42 9.92
CA LEU A 59 20.08 22.57 10.42
C LEU A 59 20.29 23.79 11.31
N ASP A 60 19.36 24.73 11.33
CA ASP A 60 19.45 25.92 12.18
C ASP A 60 18.86 25.64 13.57
N SER A 61 17.58 25.29 13.61
CA SER A 61 16.88 24.88 14.83
C SER A 61 15.53 24.24 14.48
N VAL A 62 14.92 23.57 15.46
CA VAL A 62 13.55 23.06 15.32
C VAL A 62 12.55 24.21 15.15
N ASP A 63 12.73 25.32 15.88
CA ASP A 63 11.87 26.51 15.76
C ASP A 63 11.95 27.12 14.35
N ALA A 64 13.15 27.28 13.80
CA ALA A 64 13.33 27.78 12.44
C ALA A 64 12.67 26.87 11.38
N LEU A 65 12.73 25.55 11.60
CA LEU A 65 12.06 24.58 10.74
C LEU A 65 10.52 24.73 10.82
N GLU A 66 9.96 24.88 12.02
CA GLU A 66 8.52 25.08 12.22
C GLU A 66 8.02 26.40 11.60
N GLU A 67 8.78 27.48 11.74
CA GLU A 67 8.51 28.76 11.08
C GLU A 67 8.53 28.63 9.56
N THR A 68 9.54 27.93 9.03
CA THR A 68 9.72 27.70 7.59
C THR A 68 8.60 26.84 7.02
N ALA A 69 8.22 25.78 7.73
CA ALA A 69 7.09 24.91 7.39
C ALA A 69 5.78 25.72 7.35
N SER A 70 5.49 26.48 8.40
CA SER A 70 4.29 27.34 8.49
C SER A 70 4.23 28.38 7.37
N CYS A 71 5.40 28.91 6.97
CA CYS A 71 5.50 29.84 5.85
C CYS A 71 5.19 29.15 4.52
N ALA A 72 5.83 28.01 4.23
CA ALA A 72 5.63 27.26 3.01
C ALA A 72 4.17 26.78 2.84
N GLU A 73 3.54 26.30 3.92
CA GLU A 73 2.12 25.91 3.94
C GLU A 73 1.22 27.08 3.57
N ARG A 74 1.45 28.27 4.15
CA ARG A 74 0.67 29.47 3.82
C ARG A 74 0.86 29.86 2.36
N LEU A 75 2.09 29.88 1.87
CA LEU A 75 2.40 30.27 0.48
C LEU A 75 1.73 29.36 -0.54
N LEU A 76 1.76 28.04 -0.31
CA LEU A 76 1.10 27.06 -1.19
C LEU A 76 -0.41 27.03 -1.01
N GLY A 77 -0.92 27.28 0.20
CA GLY A 77 -2.36 27.45 0.44
C GLY A 77 -2.95 28.65 -0.29
N ASP A 78 -2.23 29.77 -0.32
CA ASP A 78 -2.64 30.99 -1.01
C ASP A 78 -2.38 30.95 -2.53
N MET A 79 -1.55 30.02 -3.01
CA MET A 79 -1.09 29.92 -4.40
C MET A 79 -2.25 29.97 -5.42
N PRO A 80 -3.36 29.21 -5.30
CA PRO A 80 -4.44 29.29 -6.28
C PRO A 80 -4.99 30.70 -6.46
N GLY A 81 -5.21 31.44 -5.36
CA GLY A 81 -5.70 32.82 -5.39
C GLY A 81 -4.67 33.82 -5.89
N ARG A 82 -3.37 33.54 -5.70
CA ARG A 82 -2.26 34.40 -6.13
C ARG A 82 -1.89 34.22 -7.61
N LEU A 83 -2.16 33.04 -8.17
CA LEU A 83 -1.94 32.75 -9.59
C LEU A 83 -3.13 33.18 -10.45
N LEU A 84 -4.36 33.05 -9.95
CA LEU A 84 -5.55 33.43 -10.71
C LEU A 84 -5.77 34.94 -10.68
N ARG A 85 -5.76 35.57 -11.86
CA ARG A 85 -6.09 36.98 -12.05
C ARG A 85 -7.22 37.13 -13.08
N ARG A 86 -8.20 37.97 -12.75
CA ARG A 86 -9.39 38.19 -13.59
C ARG A 86 -9.07 38.87 -14.93
N ASP A 87 -8.00 39.63 -14.99
CA ASP A 87 -7.62 40.43 -16.16
C ASP A 87 -6.46 39.78 -16.96
N SER A 88 -6.20 38.49 -16.75
CA SER A 88 -5.13 37.78 -17.44
C SER A 88 -5.50 37.37 -18.87
N PRO A 89 -4.53 37.33 -19.79
CA PRO A 89 -4.71 36.70 -21.10
C PRO A 89 -5.24 35.26 -20.96
N ILE A 90 -6.15 34.86 -21.86
CA ILE A 90 -6.87 33.57 -21.81
C ILE A 90 -5.90 32.38 -21.82
N ASP A 91 -4.81 32.47 -22.57
CA ASP A 91 -3.77 31.46 -22.67
C ASP A 91 -3.01 31.27 -21.35
N VAL A 92 -2.66 32.36 -20.66
CA VAL A 92 -2.04 32.33 -19.34
C VAL A 92 -3.01 31.77 -18.30
N GLN A 93 -4.27 32.18 -18.35
CA GLN A 93 -5.30 31.66 -17.45
C GLN A 93 -5.48 30.15 -17.62
N ALA A 94 -5.59 29.66 -18.87
CA ALA A 94 -5.70 28.23 -19.15
C ALA A 94 -4.46 27.45 -18.68
N LEU A 95 -3.27 28.04 -18.77
CA LEU A 95 -2.03 27.44 -18.28
C LEU A 95 -2.03 27.33 -16.74
N VAL A 96 -2.45 28.38 -16.03
CA VAL A 96 -2.59 28.39 -14.57
C VAL A 96 -3.64 27.36 -14.12
N GLU A 97 -4.80 27.33 -14.75
CA GLU A 97 -5.86 26.37 -14.43
C GLU A 97 -5.39 24.92 -14.65
N SER A 98 -4.68 24.68 -15.77
CA SER A 98 -4.06 23.37 -16.04
C SER A 98 -3.03 23.00 -14.99
N PHE A 99 -2.20 23.95 -14.53
CA PHE A 99 -1.23 23.71 -13.47
C PHE A 99 -1.91 23.32 -12.16
N LEU A 100 -2.89 24.11 -11.71
CA LEU A 100 -3.63 23.87 -10.48
C LEU A 100 -4.36 22.52 -10.50
N ALA A 101 -4.93 22.13 -11.65
CA ALA A 101 -5.62 20.85 -11.82
C ALA A 101 -4.69 19.63 -11.92
N THR A 102 -3.38 19.82 -12.16
CA THR A 102 -2.43 18.72 -12.38
C THR A 102 -1.30 18.70 -11.35
N ASN A 103 -0.29 19.55 -11.51
CA ASN A 103 0.92 19.54 -10.69
C ASN A 103 0.75 20.34 -9.39
N GLY A 104 -0.09 21.37 -9.39
CA GLY A 104 -0.31 22.26 -8.25
C GLY A 104 -0.92 21.55 -7.05
N TRP A 105 -2.00 20.77 -7.26
CA TRP A 105 -2.58 20.00 -6.15
C TRP A 105 -1.67 18.87 -5.67
N VAL A 106 -0.88 18.26 -6.56
CA VAL A 106 0.12 17.23 -6.20
C VAL A 106 1.19 17.82 -5.28
N LEU A 107 1.64 19.04 -5.56
CA LEU A 107 2.58 19.76 -4.71
C LEU A 107 2.00 20.01 -3.30
N VAL A 108 0.74 20.42 -3.23
CA VAL A 108 0.02 20.61 -1.94
C VAL A 108 -0.11 19.29 -1.18
N GLU A 109 -0.41 18.19 -1.86
CA GLU A 109 -0.50 16.86 -1.23
C GLU A 109 0.86 16.34 -0.72
N ARG A 110 1.97 16.75 -1.35
CA ARG A 110 3.34 16.36 -0.96
C ARG A 110 3.93 17.23 0.13
N LEU A 111 3.52 18.48 0.27
CA LEU A 111 4.12 19.40 1.24
C LEU A 111 4.14 18.86 2.69
N PRO A 112 3.03 18.33 3.24
CA PRO A 112 3.04 17.76 4.60
C PRO A 112 4.04 16.62 4.78
N ILE A 113 4.36 15.91 3.69
CA ILE A 113 5.32 14.81 3.68
C ILE A 113 6.76 15.34 3.79
N TYR A 114 7.08 16.42 3.09
CA TYR A 114 8.37 17.08 3.21
C TYR A 114 8.57 17.64 4.61
N ILE A 115 7.57 18.33 5.13
CA ILE A 115 7.59 18.89 6.48
C ILE A 115 7.76 17.77 7.51
N GLY A 116 6.91 16.74 7.48
CA GLY A 116 6.99 15.61 8.40
C GLY A 116 8.37 14.94 8.38
N THR A 117 8.92 14.73 7.18
CA THR A 117 10.27 14.14 7.01
C THR A 117 11.34 14.96 7.73
N PHE A 118 11.39 16.27 7.50
CA PHE A 118 12.40 17.13 8.12
C PHE A 118 12.14 17.37 9.61
N VAL A 119 10.89 17.36 10.07
CA VAL A 119 10.55 17.47 11.50
C VAL A 119 11.04 16.25 12.26
N HIS A 120 10.74 15.04 11.78
CA HIS A 120 11.24 13.81 12.39
C HIS A 120 12.77 13.73 12.35
N TYR A 121 13.37 14.04 11.20
CA TYR A 121 14.83 14.08 11.08
C TYR A 121 15.48 15.12 12.01
N GLY A 122 14.92 16.34 12.06
CA GLY A 122 15.44 17.46 12.84
C GLY A 122 15.34 17.29 14.35
N ARG A 123 14.40 16.44 14.81
CA ARG A 123 14.23 16.04 16.20
C ARG A 123 14.99 14.77 16.57
N GLY A 124 15.46 14.00 15.58
CA GLY A 124 16.03 12.67 15.83
C GLY A 124 14.96 11.60 16.12
N ASP A 125 13.69 11.89 15.83
CA ASP A 125 12.53 11.03 16.15
C ASP A 125 12.28 10.01 15.04
N TYR A 126 13.24 9.12 14.80
CA TYR A 126 13.14 8.04 13.82
C TYR A 126 13.95 6.81 14.28
N ASN A 127 13.57 5.62 13.81
CA ASN A 127 14.26 4.38 14.13
C ASN A 127 14.77 3.69 12.86
N LEU A 128 16.08 3.51 12.76
CA LEU A 128 16.72 2.82 11.62
C LEU A 128 16.54 1.29 11.67
N ASP A 129 16.16 0.73 12.83
CA ASP A 129 15.88 -0.70 12.95
C ASP A 129 14.47 -1.08 12.48
N ASP A 130 13.61 -0.07 12.24
CA ASP A 130 12.25 -0.31 11.76
C ASP A 130 12.25 -0.80 10.31
N ASN A 131 11.40 -1.77 10.01
CA ASN A 131 11.28 -2.29 8.65
C ASN A 131 10.43 -1.31 7.79
N PRO A 132 10.98 -0.74 6.70
CA PRO A 132 10.26 0.19 5.82
C PRO A 132 8.96 -0.37 5.25
N ASP A 133 8.95 -1.65 4.87
CA ASP A 133 7.77 -2.32 4.31
C ASP A 133 6.66 -2.45 5.36
N HIS A 134 7.02 -2.65 6.63
CA HIS A 134 6.03 -2.65 7.71
C HIS A 134 5.42 -1.26 7.91
N THR A 135 6.25 -0.22 7.93
CA THR A 135 5.79 1.18 8.10
C THR A 135 4.91 1.62 6.93
N LEU A 136 5.32 1.35 5.68
CA LEU A 136 4.53 1.66 4.48
C LEU A 136 3.17 0.95 4.46
N ARG A 137 3.11 -0.31 4.93
CA ARG A 137 1.84 -1.01 5.13
C ARG A 137 0.95 -0.29 6.14
N GLN A 138 1.49 0.15 7.28
CA GLN A 138 0.71 0.89 8.29
C GLN A 138 0.22 2.24 7.75
N VAL A 139 1.03 2.95 6.96
CA VAL A 139 0.62 4.16 6.26
C VAL A 139 -0.56 3.86 5.33
N GLN A 140 -0.46 2.81 4.51
CA GLN A 140 -1.55 2.41 3.61
C GLN A 140 -2.85 2.07 4.38
N LEU A 141 -2.74 1.34 5.50
CA LEU A 141 -3.90 1.03 6.35
C LEU A 141 -4.52 2.28 6.98
N ALA A 142 -3.70 3.25 7.39
CA ALA A 142 -4.18 4.52 7.91
C ALA A 142 -4.94 5.32 6.83
N LEU A 143 -4.40 5.38 5.61
CA LEU A 143 -5.07 6.01 4.47
C LEU A 143 -6.41 5.35 4.14
N ASN A 144 -6.47 4.02 4.08
CA ASN A 144 -7.73 3.29 3.81
C ASN A 144 -8.79 3.55 4.90
N ARG A 145 -8.38 3.91 6.12
CA ARG A 145 -9.27 4.21 7.25
C ARG A 145 -9.58 5.70 7.40
N GLY A 146 -9.12 6.55 6.48
CA GLY A 146 -9.25 8.01 6.56
C GLY A 146 -8.51 8.64 7.74
N LYS A 147 -7.47 7.98 8.25
CA LYS A 147 -6.61 8.47 9.35
C LYS A 147 -5.40 9.20 8.78
N ASP A 148 -5.66 10.31 8.08
CA ASP A 148 -4.65 11.06 7.33
C ASP A 148 -3.49 11.55 8.19
N ASP A 149 -3.76 12.04 9.40
CA ASP A 149 -2.71 12.57 10.28
C ASP A 149 -1.74 11.48 10.74
N LEU A 150 -2.27 10.31 11.13
CA LEU A 150 -1.45 9.13 11.45
C LEU A 150 -0.65 8.66 10.24
N ALA A 151 -1.24 8.69 9.05
CA ALA A 151 -0.55 8.30 7.82
C ALA A 151 0.63 9.24 7.53
N ARG A 152 0.43 10.56 7.69
CA ARG A 152 1.48 11.58 7.50
C ARG A 152 2.58 11.46 8.54
N GLU A 153 2.23 11.24 9.81
CA GLU A 153 3.19 11.03 10.90
C GLU A 153 4.09 9.81 10.63
N LEU A 154 3.48 8.65 10.35
CA LEU A 154 4.22 7.43 10.03
C LEU A 154 5.11 7.58 8.78
N PHE A 155 4.61 8.25 7.75
CA PHE A 155 5.38 8.49 6.52
C PHE A 155 6.50 9.51 6.74
N GLY A 156 6.29 10.53 7.58
CA GLY A 156 7.34 11.49 7.96
C GLY A 156 8.50 10.81 8.68
N ALA A 157 8.20 9.94 9.66
CA ALA A 157 9.22 9.12 10.34
C ALA A 157 9.99 8.23 9.35
N LEU A 158 9.29 7.57 8.42
CA LEU A 158 9.92 6.81 7.34
C LEU A 158 10.82 7.70 6.47
N GLY A 159 10.34 8.88 6.07
CA GLY A 159 11.11 9.83 5.27
C GLY A 159 12.43 10.21 5.95
N ALA A 160 12.44 10.40 7.27
CA ALA A 160 13.66 10.67 8.04
C ALA A 160 14.66 9.50 7.97
N THR A 161 14.20 8.25 8.02
CA THR A 161 15.09 7.09 7.81
C THR A 161 15.68 7.07 6.40
N VAL A 162 14.91 7.48 5.38
CA VAL A 162 15.39 7.56 3.98
C VAL A 162 16.46 8.63 3.81
N LEU A 163 16.35 9.77 4.51
CA LEU A 163 17.42 10.78 4.55
C LEU A 163 18.75 10.21 5.10
N ARG A 164 18.66 9.25 6.02
CA ARG A 164 19.80 8.50 6.58
C ARG A 164 20.27 7.33 5.68
N GLY A 165 19.68 7.18 4.50
CA GLY A 165 20.08 6.18 3.50
C GLY A 165 19.25 4.89 3.51
N GLU A 166 18.20 4.82 4.32
CA GLU A 166 17.28 3.68 4.34
C GLU A 166 16.54 3.54 3.00
N ARG A 167 16.21 2.29 2.65
CA ARG A 167 15.77 1.94 1.30
C ARG A 167 14.31 1.47 1.27
N ILE A 168 13.49 2.15 0.48
CA ILE A 168 12.15 1.69 0.04
C ILE A 168 12.24 0.78 -1.19
N ARG A 169 11.57 -0.37 -1.13
CA ARG A 169 11.55 -1.32 -2.25
C ARG A 169 10.79 -0.79 -3.47
N PRO A 170 11.28 -1.01 -4.70
CA PRO A 170 10.62 -0.54 -5.92
C PRO A 170 9.20 -1.11 -6.14
N CYS A 171 8.91 -2.29 -5.57
CA CYS A 171 7.61 -2.94 -5.72
C CYS A 171 6.45 -2.11 -5.10
N TRP A 172 6.72 -1.21 -4.15
CA TRP A 172 5.74 -0.29 -3.59
C TRP A 172 5.11 0.61 -4.66
N CYS A 173 5.87 1.01 -5.68
CA CYS A 173 5.34 1.82 -6.78
C CYS A 173 4.24 1.12 -7.59
N LYS A 174 4.18 -0.22 -7.54
CA LYS A 174 3.20 -1.04 -8.28
C LYS A 174 2.00 -1.48 -7.44
N MET A 175 2.10 -1.45 -6.10
CA MET A 175 1.04 -1.93 -5.21
C MET A 175 0.49 -0.89 -4.23
N ALA A 176 1.13 0.28 -4.11
CA ALA A 176 0.71 1.31 -3.17
C ALA A 176 -0.66 1.89 -3.52
N HIS A 177 -1.40 2.29 -2.48
CA HIS A 177 -2.56 3.16 -2.61
C HIS A 177 -2.23 4.43 -3.45
N PRO A 178 -3.14 4.97 -4.29
CA PRO A 178 -2.84 6.10 -5.18
C PRO A 178 -2.23 7.32 -4.46
N ARG A 179 -2.77 7.70 -3.29
CA ARG A 179 -2.19 8.78 -2.48
C ARG A 179 -0.79 8.45 -1.96
N LEU A 180 -0.57 7.22 -1.50
CA LEU A 180 0.76 6.77 -1.08
C LEU A 180 1.75 6.79 -2.25
N SER A 181 1.32 6.45 -3.47
CA SER A 181 2.14 6.58 -4.67
C SER A 181 2.58 8.03 -4.94
N ILE A 182 1.70 9.01 -4.70
CA ILE A 182 2.03 10.43 -4.81
C ILE A 182 3.10 10.81 -3.78
N TRP A 183 2.97 10.34 -2.54
CA TRP A 183 3.92 10.61 -1.45
C TRP A 183 5.28 9.95 -1.69
N LEU A 184 5.29 8.69 -2.12
CA LEU A 184 6.50 7.95 -2.51
C LEU A 184 7.26 8.68 -3.63
N LYS A 185 6.55 9.13 -4.67
CA LYS A 185 7.14 9.96 -5.73
C LYS A 185 7.68 11.29 -5.20
N GLY A 186 6.96 11.92 -4.29
CA GLY A 186 7.40 13.15 -3.64
C GLY A 186 8.71 12.94 -2.87
N LEU A 187 8.79 11.87 -2.08
CA LEU A 187 9.98 11.52 -1.31
C LEU A 187 11.18 11.24 -2.23
N ASP A 188 10.98 10.51 -3.34
CA ASP A 188 12.05 10.28 -4.31
C ASP A 188 12.52 11.59 -4.96
N ASN A 189 11.60 12.47 -5.37
CA ASN A 189 11.91 13.80 -5.90
C ASN A 189 12.74 14.63 -4.90
N MET A 190 12.31 14.65 -3.63
CA MET A 190 13.01 15.35 -2.55
C MET A 190 14.43 14.83 -2.39
N VAL A 191 14.60 13.51 -2.29
CA VAL A 191 15.93 12.88 -2.17
C VAL A 191 16.80 13.21 -3.37
N ASN A 192 16.25 13.19 -4.59
CA ASN A 192 16.99 13.50 -5.80
C ASN A 192 17.41 14.98 -5.86
N ALA A 193 16.55 15.90 -5.44
CA ALA A 193 16.88 17.33 -5.34
C ALA A 193 18.03 17.56 -4.34
N LEU A 194 17.99 16.90 -3.18
CA LEU A 194 19.05 16.98 -2.18
C LEU A 194 20.37 16.39 -2.70
N LYS A 195 20.33 15.22 -3.36
CA LYS A 195 21.51 14.59 -3.98
C LYS A 195 22.13 15.43 -5.10
N ALA A 196 21.31 16.15 -5.87
CA ALA A 196 21.77 17.02 -6.94
C ALA A 196 22.45 18.30 -6.42
N THR A 197 22.21 18.66 -5.15
CA THR A 197 22.80 19.84 -4.53
C THR A 197 24.26 19.57 -4.19
N THR A 198 25.18 20.23 -4.90
CA THR A 198 26.62 19.96 -4.85
C THR A 198 27.29 20.18 -3.49
N GLN A 199 26.61 20.87 -2.58
CA GLN A 199 27.10 21.20 -1.24
C GLN A 199 26.72 20.16 -0.19
N LEU A 200 25.90 19.16 -0.54
CA LEU A 200 25.35 18.19 0.41
C LEU A 200 26.03 16.83 0.23
N SER A 201 26.49 16.24 1.33
CA SER A 201 26.82 14.81 1.39
C SER A 201 25.52 14.03 1.58
N PHE A 202 25.25 13.04 0.73
CA PHE A 202 24.09 12.15 0.88
C PHE A 202 24.55 10.68 0.86
N PRO A 203 24.02 9.79 1.73
CA PRO A 203 23.01 10.03 2.77
C PRO A 203 23.50 10.97 3.88
N PHE A 204 22.56 11.57 4.61
CA PHE A 204 22.87 12.49 5.70
C PHE A 204 23.33 11.75 6.95
N GLU A 205 24.15 12.41 7.76
CA GLU A 205 24.49 11.95 9.09
C GLU A 205 23.33 12.15 10.09
N ASP A 206 23.57 11.86 11.37
CA ASP A 206 22.66 12.29 12.42
C ASP A 206 22.57 13.83 12.45
N ILE A 207 21.41 14.36 12.81
CA ILE A 207 21.15 15.81 12.79
C ILE A 207 22.18 16.60 13.60
N ASP A 208 22.65 16.09 14.74
CA ASP A 208 23.63 16.80 15.56
C ASP A 208 25.00 16.89 14.85
N GLN A 209 25.35 15.89 14.05
CA GLN A 209 26.58 15.90 13.26
C GLN A 209 26.46 16.86 12.07
N GLU A 210 25.32 16.87 11.38
CA GLU A 210 25.08 17.80 10.27
C GLU A 210 25.05 19.27 10.74
N ARG A 211 24.42 19.54 11.90
CA ARG A 211 24.47 20.86 12.54
C ARG A 211 25.90 21.30 12.83
N ARG A 212 26.77 20.41 13.34
CA ARG A 212 28.19 20.71 13.58
C ARG A 212 28.95 20.96 12.27
N ARG A 213 28.70 20.19 11.21
CA ARG A 213 29.32 20.39 9.88
C ARG A 213 29.01 21.77 9.31
N LYS A 214 27.76 22.22 9.40
CA LYS A 214 27.34 23.58 9.00
C LYS A 214 28.14 24.66 9.74
N HIS A 215 28.35 24.51 11.04
CA HIS A 215 29.07 25.52 11.85
C HIS A 215 30.59 25.53 11.60
N ASN A 216 31.19 24.39 11.25
CA ASN A 216 32.64 24.26 11.13
C ASN A 216 33.21 24.67 9.76
N ASN A 217 32.39 25.10 8.79
CA ASN A 217 32.78 25.50 7.42
C ASN A 217 33.64 24.48 6.63
N SER A 218 33.82 23.26 7.12
CA SER A 218 34.58 22.20 6.46
C SER A 218 33.66 21.39 5.55
N ILE A 219 33.20 21.97 4.44
CA ILE A 219 32.53 21.20 3.38
C ILE A 219 33.64 20.48 2.59
N VAL A 220 34.09 19.34 3.12
CA VAL A 220 34.94 18.43 2.35
C VAL A 220 34.02 17.65 1.42
N ILE A 221 34.02 18.01 0.14
CA ILE A 221 33.28 17.28 -0.89
C ILE A 221 34.02 15.96 -1.13
N ASP A 222 33.41 14.86 -0.70
CA ASP A 222 33.86 13.53 -1.10
C ASP A 222 33.57 13.35 -2.60
N LEU A 223 34.63 13.45 -3.41
CA LEU A 223 34.57 13.35 -4.87
C LEU A 223 34.15 11.95 -5.36
N GLU A 224 34.32 10.92 -4.54
CA GLU A 224 33.90 9.55 -4.84
C GLU A 224 32.40 9.37 -4.59
N ALA A 225 31.88 9.91 -3.48
CA ALA A 225 30.44 10.06 -3.25
C ALA A 225 29.77 10.91 -4.34
N PHE A 226 30.41 12.02 -4.74
CA PHE A 226 29.95 12.92 -5.81
C PHE A 226 29.84 12.22 -7.18
N ARG A 227 30.76 11.30 -7.50
CA ARG A 227 30.71 10.48 -8.72
C ARG A 227 29.62 9.41 -8.68
N ASN A 228 29.38 8.82 -7.51
CA ASN A 228 28.32 7.81 -7.34
C ASN A 228 26.91 8.43 -7.32
N LEU A 229 26.77 9.69 -6.86
CA LEU A 229 25.53 10.48 -6.85
C LEU A 229 25.01 10.88 -8.24
N ARG A 230 25.88 10.92 -9.26
CA ARG A 230 25.51 11.24 -10.66
C ARG A 230 25.16 10.02 -11.50
N ARG A 231 25.07 8.81 -10.93
CA ARG A 231 24.42 7.71 -11.65
C ARG A 231 22.94 8.07 -11.84
N PRO A 232 22.39 8.01 -13.06
CA PRO A 232 20.96 8.20 -13.25
C PRO A 232 20.23 7.11 -12.47
N GLY A 233 19.44 7.52 -11.48
CA GLY A 233 18.62 6.63 -10.69
C GLY A 233 18.30 7.22 -9.32
N GLY A 234 17.06 7.67 -9.13
CA GLY A 234 16.52 7.94 -7.81
C GLY A 234 16.63 6.76 -6.87
N PHE A 235 16.37 7.00 -5.58
CA PHE A 235 16.35 5.91 -4.61
C PHE A 235 15.21 4.91 -4.94
N MET A 236 14.10 5.43 -5.48
CA MET A 236 13.10 4.69 -6.23
C MET A 236 13.12 5.21 -7.67
N VAL A 237 13.73 4.50 -8.62
CA VAL A 237 13.63 4.92 -10.04
C VAL A 237 12.22 4.65 -10.54
N ILE A 238 11.37 5.67 -10.45
CA ILE A 238 9.98 5.62 -10.89
C ILE A 238 9.96 5.94 -12.39
N GLY A 239 9.62 4.96 -13.22
CA GLY A 239 9.41 5.15 -14.66
C GLY A 239 10.36 4.40 -15.60
N GLN A 240 11.30 3.60 -15.09
CA GLN A 240 11.97 2.57 -15.90
C GLN A 240 11.68 1.19 -15.30
N ASP A 241 11.03 0.32 -16.07
CA ASP A 241 10.72 -1.07 -15.70
C ASP A 241 11.95 -1.97 -15.45
N ASN A 242 13.17 -1.43 -15.43
CA ASN A 242 14.42 -2.17 -15.47
C ASN A 242 15.42 -1.80 -14.35
N LEU A 243 14.95 -1.60 -13.11
CA LEU A 243 15.87 -1.66 -11.97
C LEU A 243 16.30 -3.13 -11.76
N PRO A 244 17.61 -3.44 -11.72
CA PRO A 244 18.05 -4.77 -11.32
C PRO A 244 17.55 -5.02 -9.89
N PRO A 245 16.96 -6.20 -9.61
CA PRO A 245 16.51 -6.54 -8.27
C PRO A 245 17.68 -6.47 -7.30
N GLN A 246 17.52 -5.74 -6.21
CA GLN A 246 18.61 -5.48 -5.26
C GLN A 246 18.82 -6.66 -4.31
N ASP A 247 17.74 -7.38 -4.00
CA ASP A 247 17.79 -8.62 -3.23
C ASP A 247 16.83 -9.69 -3.80
N GLU A 248 16.84 -10.87 -3.17
CA GLU A 248 16.00 -11.99 -3.57
C GLU A 248 14.49 -11.69 -3.42
N VAL A 249 14.10 -10.82 -2.49
CA VAL A 249 12.70 -10.43 -2.27
C VAL A 249 12.24 -9.51 -3.39
N ASP A 250 13.03 -8.51 -3.78
CA ASP A 250 12.76 -7.66 -4.93
C ASP A 250 12.63 -8.48 -6.20
N LYS A 251 13.49 -9.49 -6.37
CA LYS A 251 13.40 -10.42 -7.50
C LYS A 251 12.11 -11.22 -7.46
N ILE A 252 11.71 -11.76 -6.31
CA ILE A 252 10.44 -12.47 -6.14
C ILE A 252 9.26 -11.56 -6.51
N MET A 253 9.25 -10.31 -6.04
CA MET A 253 8.17 -9.37 -6.33
C MET A 253 8.15 -8.98 -7.81
N ALA A 254 9.30 -8.66 -8.39
CA ALA A 254 9.42 -8.28 -9.80
C ALA A 254 9.06 -9.43 -10.74
N ASP A 255 9.63 -10.62 -10.54
CA ASP A 255 9.47 -11.76 -11.45
C ASP A 255 8.08 -12.40 -11.32
N TYR A 256 7.55 -12.53 -10.09
CA TYR A 256 6.36 -13.35 -9.85
C TYR A 256 5.08 -12.54 -9.64
N PHE A 257 5.14 -11.38 -8.99
CA PHE A 257 3.95 -10.56 -8.73
C PHE A 257 3.70 -9.52 -9.82
N PHE A 258 4.77 -8.95 -10.37
CA PHE A 258 4.69 -7.84 -11.32
C PHE A 258 5.35 -8.15 -12.67
N GLY A 259 5.65 -9.43 -12.92
CA GLY A 259 6.13 -9.92 -14.21
C GLY A 259 4.97 -10.19 -15.16
N GLU A 260 5.28 -10.44 -16.45
CA GLU A 260 4.30 -10.56 -17.53
C GLU A 260 3.13 -11.52 -17.27
N LYS A 261 3.37 -12.59 -16.50
CA LYS A 261 2.39 -13.68 -16.31
C LYS A 261 1.87 -13.83 -14.87
N CYS A 262 2.27 -12.94 -13.95
CA CYS A 262 1.97 -13.01 -12.51
C CYS A 262 1.76 -14.44 -11.97
N ARG A 263 2.84 -15.24 -11.91
CA ARG A 263 2.76 -16.67 -11.60
C ARG A 263 3.98 -17.18 -10.86
N LEU A 264 3.74 -18.09 -9.93
CA LEU A 264 4.80 -18.84 -9.25
C LEU A 264 5.36 -19.96 -10.12
N PRO A 265 6.70 -20.01 -10.33
CA PRO A 265 7.35 -21.16 -10.92
C PRO A 265 7.20 -22.42 -10.05
N TRP A 266 7.23 -23.58 -10.70
CA TRP A 266 7.21 -24.85 -9.98
C TRP A 266 8.43 -24.97 -9.06
N GLY A 267 8.21 -25.35 -7.80
CA GLY A 267 9.28 -25.48 -6.80
C GLY A 267 9.74 -24.17 -6.13
N ALA A 268 9.27 -23.00 -6.56
CA ALA A 268 9.69 -21.70 -6.00
C ALA A 268 9.37 -21.52 -4.51
N LEU A 269 8.35 -22.23 -4.01
CA LEU A 269 7.87 -22.10 -2.62
C LEU A 269 8.96 -22.36 -1.57
N LYS A 270 9.91 -23.27 -1.84
CA LYS A 270 11.00 -23.57 -0.89
C LYS A 270 11.95 -22.38 -0.74
N GLY A 271 12.24 -21.67 -1.83
CA GLY A 271 13.04 -20.45 -1.81
C GLY A 271 12.29 -19.31 -1.11
N ILE A 272 11.04 -19.09 -1.49
CA ILE A 272 10.16 -18.06 -0.92
C ILE A 272 10.00 -18.21 0.59
N ARG A 273 9.87 -19.45 1.10
CA ARG A 273 9.69 -19.69 2.53
C ARG A 273 10.83 -19.15 3.40
N LYS A 274 12.06 -19.07 2.87
CA LYS A 274 13.20 -18.48 3.60
C LYS A 274 12.99 -16.99 3.88
N HIS A 275 12.29 -16.29 2.98
CA HIS A 275 12.02 -14.86 3.04
C HIS A 275 10.66 -14.50 3.64
N LYS A 276 10.01 -15.47 4.32
CA LYS A 276 8.65 -15.30 4.88
C LYS A 276 8.50 -14.00 5.68
N ARG A 277 9.47 -13.66 6.54
CA ARG A 277 9.41 -12.46 7.40
C ARG A 277 9.39 -11.17 6.59
N GLN A 278 10.23 -11.06 5.57
CA GLN A 278 10.34 -9.87 4.70
C GLN A 278 9.16 -9.76 3.73
N LEU A 279 8.66 -10.89 3.23
CA LEU A 279 7.50 -10.91 2.32
C LEU A 279 6.18 -10.63 3.03
N THR A 280 6.05 -10.95 4.32
CA THR A 280 4.79 -10.78 5.06
C THR A 280 4.20 -9.37 4.94
N PRO A 281 4.91 -8.26 5.22
CA PRO A 281 4.33 -6.92 5.07
C PRO A 281 3.91 -6.60 3.63
N LEU A 282 4.65 -7.07 2.63
CA LEU A 282 4.34 -6.85 1.21
C LEU A 282 3.09 -7.61 0.78
N LEU A 283 2.96 -8.88 1.17
CA LEU A 283 1.78 -9.69 0.88
C LEU A 283 0.53 -9.10 1.54
N LEU A 284 0.65 -8.64 2.77
CA LEU A 284 -0.46 -7.99 3.47
C LEU A 284 -0.81 -6.65 2.81
N ALA A 285 0.17 -5.85 2.39
CA ALA A 285 -0.09 -4.62 1.66
C ALA A 285 -0.87 -4.85 0.36
N ILE A 286 -0.60 -5.94 -0.37
CA ILE A 286 -1.38 -6.33 -1.54
C ILE A 286 -2.81 -6.74 -1.14
N LEU A 287 -2.95 -7.62 -0.14
CA LEU A 287 -4.24 -8.13 0.32
C LEU A 287 -5.13 -7.05 0.97
N GLU A 288 -4.54 -5.98 1.50
CA GLU A 288 -5.25 -4.90 2.18
C GLU A 288 -5.52 -3.71 1.27
N ASN A 289 -5.02 -3.72 0.04
CA ASN A 289 -5.29 -2.67 -0.94
C ASN A 289 -6.69 -2.89 -1.57
N GLU A 290 -7.68 -2.12 -1.12
CA GLU A 290 -9.07 -2.19 -1.58
C GLU A 290 -9.20 -1.97 -3.09
N LEU A 291 -8.57 -0.94 -3.65
CA LEU A 291 -8.67 -0.62 -5.08
C LEU A 291 -8.07 -1.73 -5.96
N LEU A 292 -6.97 -2.33 -5.51
CA LEU A 292 -6.34 -3.44 -6.23
C LEU A 292 -7.21 -4.70 -6.17
N ARG A 293 -7.76 -5.01 -4.99
CA ARG A 293 -8.69 -6.13 -4.80
C ARG A 293 -9.95 -5.98 -5.62
N GLU A 294 -10.62 -4.83 -5.53
CA GLU A 294 -11.87 -4.57 -6.24
C GLU A 294 -11.68 -4.78 -7.74
N ARG A 295 -10.62 -4.19 -8.31
CA ARG A 295 -10.29 -4.33 -9.72
C ARG A 295 -10.04 -5.79 -10.11
N GLU A 296 -9.20 -6.52 -9.39
CA GLU A 296 -8.85 -7.90 -9.74
C GLU A 296 -10.02 -8.87 -9.56
N ILE A 297 -10.81 -8.73 -8.48
CA ILE A 297 -11.97 -9.56 -8.20
C ILE A 297 -13.06 -9.32 -9.26
N GLN A 298 -13.37 -8.07 -9.59
CA GLN A 298 -14.37 -7.77 -10.62
C GLN A 298 -13.94 -8.30 -12.00
N GLN A 299 -12.66 -8.22 -12.34
CA GLN A 299 -12.12 -8.66 -13.63
C GLN A 299 -11.79 -10.16 -13.68
N GLN A 300 -11.86 -10.87 -12.55
CA GLN A 300 -11.35 -12.23 -12.39
C GLN A 300 -9.92 -12.39 -12.94
N ALA A 301 -9.10 -11.36 -12.74
CA ALA A 301 -7.75 -11.30 -13.28
C ALA A 301 -6.79 -12.23 -12.53
N CYS A 302 -5.79 -12.77 -13.22
CA CYS A 302 -4.68 -13.49 -12.59
C CYS A 302 -3.58 -12.49 -12.20
N GLY A 303 -3.82 -11.72 -11.14
CA GLY A 303 -2.93 -10.64 -10.69
C GLY A 303 -2.27 -10.89 -9.33
N PRO A 304 -1.55 -9.87 -8.81
CA PRO A 304 -0.86 -9.94 -7.53
C PRO A 304 -1.77 -10.30 -6.35
N VAL A 305 -3.06 -9.93 -6.34
CA VAL A 305 -3.97 -10.29 -5.24
C VAL A 305 -4.19 -11.79 -5.19
N LEU A 306 -4.51 -12.42 -6.34
CA LEU A 306 -4.70 -13.87 -6.42
C LEU A 306 -3.45 -14.63 -5.95
N LEU A 307 -2.26 -14.14 -6.33
CA LEU A 307 -1.00 -14.73 -5.91
C LEU A 307 -0.71 -14.54 -4.42
N ALA A 308 -1.02 -13.37 -3.87
CA ALA A 308 -0.88 -13.08 -2.45
C ALA A 308 -1.81 -13.98 -1.60
N ILE A 309 -3.04 -14.24 -2.07
CA ILE A 309 -3.97 -15.17 -1.44
C ILE A 309 -3.34 -16.58 -1.39
N HIS A 310 -2.88 -17.06 -2.56
CA HIS A 310 -2.26 -18.38 -2.68
C HIS A 310 -1.06 -18.55 -1.74
N LEU A 311 -0.14 -17.58 -1.72
CA LEU A 311 1.06 -17.65 -0.89
C LEU A 311 0.75 -17.52 0.59
N SER A 312 -0.24 -16.71 0.97
CA SER A 312 -0.64 -16.57 2.37
C SER A 312 -1.10 -17.91 2.97
N GLY A 313 -1.92 -18.66 2.22
CA GLY A 313 -2.30 -20.03 2.58
C GLY A 313 -1.11 -21.00 2.66
N ARG A 314 -0.25 -21.01 1.63
CA ARG A 314 0.91 -21.93 1.56
C ARG A 314 1.99 -21.65 2.61
N LEU A 315 2.15 -20.39 3.01
CA LEU A 315 3.09 -19.95 4.04
C LEU A 315 2.45 -19.94 5.44
N ARG A 316 1.12 -20.15 5.53
CA ARG A 316 0.31 -20.08 6.75
C ARG A 316 0.57 -18.77 7.52
N LEU A 317 0.26 -17.65 6.87
CA LEU A 317 0.46 -16.31 7.42
C LEU A 317 -0.69 -15.92 8.35
N LYS A 318 -0.54 -16.11 9.66
CA LYS A 318 -1.59 -15.75 10.64
C LYS A 318 -2.13 -14.32 10.45
N ALA A 319 -1.25 -13.36 10.16
CA ALA A 319 -1.64 -11.97 9.92
C ALA A 319 -2.52 -11.75 8.68
N ALA A 320 -2.57 -12.72 7.75
CA ALA A 320 -3.39 -12.66 6.54
C ALA A 320 -4.82 -13.19 6.75
N VAL A 321 -5.15 -13.76 7.93
CA VAL A 321 -6.49 -14.31 8.19
C VAL A 321 -7.58 -13.26 8.00
N ASP A 322 -7.47 -12.10 8.65
CA ASP A 322 -8.50 -11.07 8.52
C ASP A 322 -8.59 -10.50 7.09
N PRO A 323 -7.48 -10.13 6.39
CA PRO A 323 -7.55 -9.74 4.98
C PRO A 323 -8.18 -10.79 4.06
N LEU A 324 -7.88 -12.08 4.27
CA LEU A 324 -8.48 -13.18 3.50
C LEU A 324 -9.99 -13.30 3.77
N ILE A 325 -10.42 -13.12 5.02
CA ILE A 325 -11.84 -13.07 5.37
C ILE A 325 -12.53 -11.87 4.71
N THR A 326 -11.88 -10.71 4.67
CA THR A 326 -12.43 -9.55 3.95
C THR A 326 -12.62 -9.86 2.47
N ILE A 327 -11.62 -10.45 1.80
CA ILE A 327 -11.72 -10.90 0.40
C ILE A 327 -12.85 -11.91 0.21
N LEU A 328 -13.01 -12.86 1.14
CA LEU A 328 -14.09 -13.84 1.10
C LEU A 328 -15.46 -13.15 1.09
N THR A 329 -15.64 -12.10 1.89
CA THR A 329 -16.90 -11.34 1.93
C THR A 329 -17.13 -10.44 0.72
N GLU A 330 -16.08 -10.03 0.01
CA GLU A 330 -16.17 -9.22 -1.21
C GLU A 330 -16.49 -10.06 -2.45
N CYS A 331 -16.24 -11.37 -2.40
CA CYS A 331 -16.60 -12.28 -3.48
C CYS A 331 -18.12 -12.50 -3.52
N THR A 332 -18.81 -11.76 -4.39
CA THR A 332 -20.28 -11.85 -4.56
C THR A 332 -20.73 -12.89 -5.61
N ALA A 333 -19.80 -13.41 -6.40
CA ALA A 333 -20.05 -14.43 -7.41
C ALA A 333 -18.97 -15.52 -7.40
N PRO A 334 -19.28 -16.74 -7.88
CA PRO A 334 -18.28 -17.78 -8.08
C PRO A 334 -17.14 -17.32 -9.00
N GLY A 335 -15.90 -17.60 -8.62
CA GLY A 335 -14.73 -17.13 -9.36
C GLY A 335 -13.41 -17.63 -8.79
N VAL A 336 -12.30 -17.33 -9.49
CA VAL A 336 -10.96 -17.81 -9.13
C VAL A 336 -10.50 -17.28 -7.78
N HIS A 337 -10.86 -16.04 -7.44
CA HIS A 337 -10.53 -15.41 -6.17
C HIS A 337 -11.25 -16.07 -4.99
N LEU A 338 -12.53 -16.38 -5.15
CA LEU A 338 -13.30 -17.09 -4.12
C LEU A 338 -12.69 -18.46 -3.83
N VAL A 339 -12.51 -19.27 -4.89
CA VAL A 339 -11.94 -20.63 -4.79
C VAL A 339 -10.54 -20.60 -4.17
N GLN A 340 -9.68 -19.67 -4.62
CA GLN A 340 -8.33 -19.57 -4.09
C GLN A 340 -8.30 -19.07 -2.64
N THR A 341 -9.28 -18.26 -2.23
CA THR A 341 -9.44 -17.79 -0.84
C THR A 341 -9.92 -18.92 0.07
N ILE A 342 -10.90 -19.71 -0.36
CA ILE A 342 -11.35 -20.94 0.33
C ILE A 342 -10.14 -21.86 0.57
N PHE A 343 -9.41 -22.21 -0.50
CA PHE A 343 -8.22 -23.05 -0.39
C PHE A 343 -7.09 -22.46 0.47
N ALA A 344 -6.99 -21.13 0.59
CA ALA A 344 -6.02 -20.49 1.46
C ALA A 344 -6.44 -20.60 2.92
N LEU A 345 -7.71 -20.35 3.21
CA LEU A 345 -8.30 -20.41 4.55
C LEU A 345 -8.40 -21.84 5.08
N GLU A 346 -8.73 -22.84 4.26
CA GLU A 346 -8.69 -24.26 4.64
C GLU A 346 -7.32 -24.68 5.17
N ARG A 347 -6.24 -24.28 4.50
CA ARG A 347 -4.85 -24.58 4.92
C ARG A 347 -4.47 -23.93 6.25
N MET A 348 -5.28 -22.98 6.70
CA MET A 348 -5.07 -22.16 7.89
C MET A 348 -6.29 -22.20 8.81
N VAL A 349 -7.17 -23.20 8.67
CA VAL A 349 -8.47 -23.22 9.36
C VAL A 349 -8.31 -23.25 10.87
N ASP A 350 -7.23 -23.86 11.37
CA ASP A 350 -6.85 -23.85 12.78
C ASP A 350 -6.54 -22.43 13.31
N LEU A 351 -6.04 -21.54 12.45
CA LEU A 351 -5.77 -20.14 12.77
C LEU A 351 -6.99 -19.23 12.57
N ALA A 352 -7.91 -19.62 11.68
CA ALA A 352 -9.03 -18.79 11.22
C ALA A 352 -10.38 -19.15 11.83
N SER A 353 -10.55 -20.36 12.37
CA SER A 353 -11.85 -20.93 12.79
C SER A 353 -12.67 -20.02 13.67
N GLY A 354 -12.07 -19.37 14.68
CA GLY A 354 -12.77 -18.43 15.56
C GLY A 354 -13.43 -17.29 14.79
N ARG A 355 -12.67 -16.64 13.89
CA ARG A 355 -13.15 -15.53 13.06
C ARG A 355 -14.18 -15.98 12.01
N LEU A 356 -14.01 -17.17 11.43
CA LEU A 356 -14.95 -17.75 10.47
C LEU A 356 -16.30 -18.10 11.14
N VAL A 357 -16.27 -18.62 12.37
CA VAL A 357 -17.48 -18.87 13.17
C VAL A 357 -18.20 -17.57 13.50
N ASP A 358 -17.47 -16.53 13.89
CA ASP A 358 -18.06 -15.20 14.15
C ASP A 358 -18.71 -14.65 12.87
N LEU A 359 -18.01 -14.74 11.73
CA LEU A 359 -18.54 -14.30 10.43
C LEU A 359 -19.82 -15.04 10.02
N ALA A 360 -19.85 -16.37 10.20
CA ALA A 360 -21.02 -17.19 9.92
C ALA A 360 -22.25 -16.75 10.74
N ARG A 361 -22.05 -16.16 11.93
CA ARG A 361 -23.15 -15.65 12.76
C ARG A 361 -23.60 -14.27 12.32
N GLU A 362 -22.67 -13.39 11.97
CA GLU A 362 -22.91 -11.98 11.68
C GLU A 362 -23.47 -11.70 10.28
N ARG A 363 -23.04 -12.47 9.28
CA ARG A 363 -23.41 -12.26 7.87
C ARG A 363 -23.92 -13.56 7.25
N SER A 364 -24.81 -13.43 6.28
CA SER A 364 -25.33 -14.57 5.53
C SER A 364 -25.61 -14.19 4.09
N SER A 365 -25.05 -14.97 3.18
CA SER A 365 -25.50 -15.09 1.80
C SER A 365 -25.29 -16.55 1.39
N LEU A 366 -26.07 -17.08 0.45
CA LEU A 366 -25.93 -18.49 0.06
C LEU A 366 -24.49 -18.82 -0.34
N LEU A 367 -23.83 -17.94 -1.11
CA LEU A 367 -22.45 -18.15 -1.56
C LEU A 367 -21.45 -18.13 -0.38
N LEU A 368 -21.59 -17.17 0.54
CA LEU A 368 -20.73 -17.07 1.71
C LEU A 368 -20.92 -18.26 2.64
N ASP A 369 -22.16 -18.68 2.87
CA ASP A 369 -22.49 -19.81 3.72
C ASP A 369 -21.94 -21.13 3.15
N LEU A 370 -22.02 -21.34 1.84
CA LEU A 370 -21.40 -22.49 1.18
C LEU A 370 -19.87 -22.46 1.31
N ALA A 371 -19.24 -21.30 1.06
CA ALA A 371 -17.80 -21.17 1.21
C ALA A 371 -17.33 -21.39 2.66
N LEU A 372 -18.10 -20.89 3.64
CA LEU A 372 -17.82 -21.11 5.06
C LEU A 372 -17.97 -22.58 5.45
N ALA A 373 -18.98 -23.27 4.91
CA ALA A 373 -19.15 -24.71 5.13
C ALA A 373 -17.95 -25.52 4.59
N ASP A 374 -17.46 -25.20 3.39
CA ASP A 374 -16.28 -25.82 2.77
C ASP A 374 -15.02 -25.66 3.63
N ILE A 375 -14.81 -24.46 4.18
CA ILE A 375 -13.64 -24.18 5.00
C ILE A 375 -13.78 -24.86 6.37
N LEU A 376 -14.95 -24.76 7.00
CA LEU A 376 -15.18 -25.23 8.37
C LEU A 376 -15.27 -26.76 8.48
N GLU A 377 -15.61 -27.49 7.42
CA GLU A 377 -15.57 -28.96 7.45
C GLU A 377 -14.16 -29.52 7.72
N HIS A 378 -13.12 -28.74 7.40
CA HIS A 378 -11.72 -29.07 7.65
C HIS A 378 -11.21 -28.66 9.04
N ALA A 379 -12.03 -27.98 9.85
CA ALA A 379 -11.62 -27.50 11.17
C ALA A 379 -11.50 -28.64 12.18
N SER A 380 -10.69 -28.43 13.22
CA SER A 380 -10.63 -29.36 14.35
C SER A 380 -11.97 -29.42 15.09
N PRO A 381 -12.38 -30.58 15.64
CA PRO A 381 -13.63 -30.73 16.37
C PRO A 381 -13.77 -29.71 17.50
N CYS A 382 -14.80 -28.87 17.41
CA CYS A 382 -15.11 -27.79 18.34
C CYS A 382 -16.63 -27.53 18.34
N GLU A 383 -17.21 -27.34 19.53
CA GLU A 383 -18.64 -27.07 19.67
C GLU A 383 -19.10 -25.85 18.86
N ARG A 384 -18.32 -24.76 18.93
CA ARG A 384 -18.62 -23.51 18.21
C ARG A 384 -18.62 -23.69 16.69
N VAL A 385 -17.77 -24.58 16.16
CA VAL A 385 -17.70 -24.87 14.72
C VAL A 385 -18.93 -25.67 14.29
N TYR A 386 -19.30 -26.70 15.06
CA TYR A 386 -20.52 -27.46 14.81
C TYR A 386 -21.75 -26.55 14.81
N GLU A 387 -21.89 -25.69 15.82
CA GLU A 387 -23.00 -24.73 15.90
C GLU A 387 -23.06 -23.81 14.67
N ALA A 388 -21.90 -23.37 14.15
CA ALA A 388 -21.83 -22.57 12.95
C ALA A 388 -22.30 -23.36 11.71
N LEU A 389 -21.83 -24.59 11.52
CA LEU A 389 -22.26 -25.48 10.43
C LEU A 389 -23.76 -25.80 10.52
N ALA A 390 -24.28 -26.07 11.71
CA ALA A 390 -25.71 -26.29 11.94
C ALA A 390 -26.54 -25.03 11.64
N THR A 391 -26.01 -23.84 11.98
CA THR A 391 -26.64 -22.56 11.65
C THR A 391 -26.70 -22.34 10.13
N ILE A 392 -25.59 -22.59 9.44
CA ILE A 392 -25.51 -22.52 7.97
C ILE A 392 -26.50 -23.49 7.32
N TRP A 393 -26.57 -24.73 7.82
CA TRP A 393 -27.53 -25.73 7.39
C TRP A 393 -28.96 -25.24 7.54
N ASN A 394 -29.36 -24.80 8.74
CA ASN A 394 -30.73 -24.37 9.02
C ASN A 394 -31.17 -23.18 8.16
N ARG A 395 -30.24 -22.28 7.80
CA ARG A 395 -30.53 -21.15 6.90
C ARG A 395 -30.74 -21.58 5.45
N ASN A 396 -29.98 -22.57 4.99
CA ASN A 396 -29.87 -22.91 3.56
C ASN A 396 -30.40 -24.30 3.21
N ASN A 397 -31.01 -25.02 4.16
CA ASN A 397 -31.64 -26.31 3.90
C ASN A 397 -32.64 -26.24 2.74
N PRO A 398 -33.49 -25.22 2.52
CA PRO A 398 -34.37 -25.22 1.34
C PRO A 398 -33.66 -24.92 -0.01
N SER A 399 -32.32 -24.80 -0.04
CA SER A 399 -31.57 -24.44 -1.25
C SER A 399 -31.32 -25.63 -2.19
N GLN A 400 -31.08 -25.35 -3.47
CA GLN A 400 -30.65 -26.36 -4.45
C GLN A 400 -29.24 -26.93 -4.16
N GLN A 401 -28.51 -26.37 -3.20
CA GLN A 401 -27.15 -26.76 -2.84
C GLN A 401 -27.11 -27.62 -1.56
N GLN A 402 -28.24 -28.24 -1.19
CA GLN A 402 -28.36 -29.14 -0.03
C GLN A 402 -27.28 -30.22 0.00
N GLY A 403 -26.98 -30.87 -1.13
CA GLY A 403 -25.98 -31.94 -1.20
C GLY A 403 -24.59 -31.51 -0.75
N PHE A 404 -24.21 -30.27 -1.08
CA PHE A 404 -22.94 -29.68 -0.63
C PHE A 404 -22.90 -29.54 0.90
N LEU A 405 -23.97 -29.00 1.50
CA LEU A 405 -24.06 -28.81 2.94
C LEU A 405 -24.17 -30.14 3.71
N ILE A 406 -24.81 -31.14 3.13
CA ILE A 406 -24.80 -32.52 3.64
C ILE A 406 -23.35 -33.02 3.68
N GLY A 407 -22.60 -32.83 2.59
CA GLY A 407 -21.18 -33.16 2.50
C GLY A 407 -20.38 -32.55 3.66
N ALA A 408 -20.53 -31.24 3.87
CA ALA A 408 -19.82 -30.51 4.93
C ALA A 408 -20.11 -31.03 6.34
N LEU A 409 -21.38 -31.26 6.68
CA LEU A 409 -21.76 -31.82 7.98
C LEU A 409 -21.18 -33.23 8.18
N VAL A 410 -21.18 -34.05 7.12
CA VAL A 410 -20.70 -35.43 7.17
C VAL A 410 -19.17 -35.50 7.26
N ASN A 411 -18.48 -34.63 6.52
CA ASN A 411 -17.02 -34.58 6.51
C ASN A 411 -16.48 -34.04 7.85
N TYR A 412 -17.18 -33.08 8.46
CA TYR A 412 -16.87 -32.61 9.81
C TYR A 412 -17.06 -33.71 10.87
N GLY A 413 -18.07 -34.57 10.72
CA GLY A 413 -18.19 -35.84 11.44
C GLY A 413 -18.76 -35.76 12.87
N ASP A 414 -19.40 -34.65 13.26
CA ASP A 414 -20.03 -34.52 14.59
C ASP A 414 -21.33 -35.34 14.68
N PRO A 415 -21.48 -36.25 15.67
CA PRO A 415 -22.66 -37.11 15.80
C PRO A 415 -23.98 -36.35 15.90
N ARG A 416 -23.98 -35.11 16.39
CA ARG A 416 -25.19 -34.28 16.51
C ARG A 416 -25.80 -33.97 15.14
N ALA A 417 -25.01 -34.02 14.06
CA ALA A 417 -25.50 -33.85 12.69
C ALA A 417 -26.54 -34.90 12.29
N LEU A 418 -26.55 -36.10 12.92
CA LEU A 418 -27.55 -37.15 12.62
C LEU A 418 -28.97 -36.63 12.77
N SER A 419 -29.25 -35.87 13.82
CA SER A 419 -30.60 -35.34 14.06
C SER A 419 -31.04 -34.41 12.95
N LEU A 420 -30.14 -33.54 12.47
CA LEU A 420 -30.42 -32.59 11.39
C LEU A 420 -30.69 -33.31 10.06
N LEU A 421 -29.87 -34.31 9.74
CA LEU A 421 -30.00 -35.10 8.50
C LEU A 421 -31.24 -36.00 8.52
N GLU A 422 -31.56 -36.60 9.66
CA GLU A 422 -32.77 -37.43 9.82
C GLU A 422 -34.06 -36.60 9.74
N GLU A 423 -34.04 -35.37 10.24
CA GLU A 423 -35.15 -34.43 10.11
C GLU A 423 -35.38 -34.02 8.64
N ALA A 424 -34.32 -33.62 7.93
CA ALA A 424 -34.42 -33.25 6.52
C ALA A 424 -34.90 -34.39 5.63
N ARG A 425 -34.54 -35.64 5.98
CA ARG A 425 -35.00 -36.85 5.26
C ARG A 425 -36.52 -37.00 5.28
N LYS A 426 -37.21 -36.55 6.34
CA LYS A 426 -38.68 -36.70 6.46
C LYS A 426 -39.45 -35.83 5.46
N GLY A 427 -38.84 -34.75 4.97
CA GLY A 427 -39.46 -33.81 4.03
C GLY A 427 -38.85 -33.81 2.63
N GLY A 428 -37.84 -34.66 2.36
CA GLY A 428 -37.09 -34.66 1.12
C GLY A 428 -37.72 -35.45 -0.02
N ASP A 429 -37.35 -35.11 -1.26
CA ASP A 429 -37.70 -35.91 -2.42
C ASP A 429 -36.90 -37.23 -2.48
N LEU A 430 -37.17 -38.06 -3.48
CA LEU A 430 -36.61 -39.40 -3.58
C LEU A 430 -35.08 -39.40 -3.85
N GLU A 431 -34.55 -38.35 -4.46
CA GLU A 431 -33.12 -38.20 -4.75
C GLU A 431 -32.36 -37.72 -3.51
N LEU A 432 -32.86 -36.67 -2.86
CA LEU A 432 -32.35 -36.16 -1.59
C LEU A 432 -32.38 -37.24 -0.50
N CYS A 433 -33.45 -38.04 -0.43
CA CYS A 433 -33.53 -39.16 0.51
C CYS A 433 -32.41 -40.20 0.29
N ARG A 434 -32.02 -40.46 -0.97
CA ARG A 434 -30.90 -41.39 -1.26
C ARG A 434 -29.57 -40.82 -0.81
N GLU A 435 -29.35 -39.53 -1.04
CA GLU A 435 -28.15 -38.83 -0.60
C GLU A 435 -28.04 -38.80 0.93
N LEU A 436 -29.11 -38.40 1.61
CA LEU A 436 -29.21 -38.38 3.08
C LEU A 436 -29.00 -39.77 3.70
N ASN A 437 -29.55 -40.83 3.10
CA ASN A 437 -29.32 -42.19 3.60
C ASN A 437 -27.85 -42.62 3.50
N ARG A 438 -27.14 -42.23 2.43
CA ARG A 438 -25.69 -42.49 2.29
C ARG A 438 -24.90 -41.68 3.32
N ALA A 439 -25.25 -40.42 3.50
CA ALA A 439 -24.64 -39.50 4.47
C ALA A 439 -24.78 -40.00 5.92
N ILE A 440 -26.00 -40.38 6.33
CA ILE A 440 -26.29 -40.92 7.66
C ILE A 440 -25.50 -42.22 7.89
N ALA A 441 -25.43 -43.10 6.90
CA ALA A 441 -24.66 -44.33 7.00
C ALA A 441 -23.15 -44.05 7.19
N LYS A 442 -22.59 -43.09 6.43
CA LYS A 442 -21.18 -42.69 6.56
C LYS A 442 -20.88 -42.08 7.94
N LEU A 443 -21.76 -41.24 8.46
CA LEU A 443 -21.56 -40.61 9.77
C LEU A 443 -21.58 -41.63 10.92
N ARG A 444 -22.47 -42.64 10.83
CA ARG A 444 -22.55 -43.74 11.81
C ARG A 444 -21.33 -44.66 11.80
N THR A 445 -20.57 -44.72 10.71
CA THR A 445 -19.33 -45.53 10.64
C THR A 445 -18.08 -44.76 11.06
N THR A 446 -18.11 -43.43 11.03
CA THR A 446 -16.98 -42.57 11.43
C THR A 446 -16.90 -42.34 12.93
N ASN A 447 -18.00 -42.52 13.66
CA ASN A 447 -18.06 -42.53 15.13
C ASN A 447 -18.95 -43.71 15.61
N PRO A 448 -18.37 -44.87 15.94
CA PRO A 448 -19.12 -46.00 16.50
C PRO A 448 -19.67 -45.73 17.91
#